data_AF-A0A3Q2GRU3-F1
#
_entry.id   AF-A0A3Q2GRU3-F1
#
_cell.length_a   1.000
_cell.length_b   1.000
_cell.length_c   1.000
_cell.angle_alpha   90.00
_cell.angle_beta   90.00
_cell.angle_gamma   90.00
#
_symmetry.space_group_name_H-M   'P 1'
#
loop_
_entity.id
_entity.type
_entity.pdbx_description
1 polymer ?
#
loop_
_entity_poly.entity_id
_entity_poly.type
_entity_poly.pdbx_seq_one_letter_code
_entity_poly.pdbx_strand_id
1 'polypeptide(L)'
;MCESELGSPNWREPLDCVRASELCNQNSQCSSRYRIMRQCLSGGDKERSTMLASKECQRALEVLQDSPLYDCRCKRGMKKELQCLQNYWSIHMGLTEGKLTTQ
;
A
#
# COMPACT_ATOMS: atom_id res chain seq x y z
N MET A 1 -16.91 -21.77 -34.85
CA MET A 1 -16.01 -20.64 -34.50
C MET A 1 -16.40 -20.17 -33.10
N CYS A 2 -15.62 -20.25 -32.03
CA CYS A 2 -14.24 -20.68 -31.80
C CYS A 2 -14.14 -21.31 -30.40
N GLU A 3 -13.25 -22.29 -30.24
CA GLU A 3 -12.79 -22.87 -28.96
C GLU A 3 -11.67 -22.02 -28.32
N SER A 4 -11.31 -22.40 -27.08
CA SER A 4 -10.14 -21.99 -26.27
C SER A 4 -10.36 -20.71 -25.44
N GLU A 5 -10.30 -20.73 -24.11
CA GLU A 5 -9.12 -21.04 -23.30
C GLU A 5 -9.47 -21.64 -21.92
N LEU A 6 -8.68 -22.63 -21.51
CA LEU A 6 -8.55 -23.10 -20.14
C LEU A 6 -8.09 -21.98 -19.19
N GLY A 7 -8.76 -21.82 -18.05
CA GLY A 7 -8.28 -21.03 -16.93
C GLY A 7 -8.86 -21.54 -15.61
N SER A 8 -8.06 -22.33 -14.89
CA SER A 8 -8.24 -22.78 -13.50
C SER A 8 -8.82 -21.70 -12.57
N PRO A 9 -9.46 -22.07 -11.44
CA PRO A 9 -10.24 -21.15 -10.62
C PRO A 9 -9.40 -19.91 -10.28
N ASN A 10 -10.00 -18.76 -10.51
CA ASN A 10 -9.50 -17.43 -10.22
C ASN A 10 -9.05 -17.34 -8.75
N TRP A 11 -7.83 -17.78 -8.44
CA TRP A 11 -7.08 -17.24 -7.32
C TRP A 11 -6.83 -15.79 -7.70
N ARG A 12 -7.79 -14.92 -7.36
CA ARG A 12 -7.81 -13.50 -7.71
C ARG A 12 -6.40 -12.98 -7.63
N GLU A 13 -5.82 -12.70 -8.81
CA GLU A 13 -4.45 -12.19 -8.88
C GLU A 13 -4.33 -11.04 -7.89
N PRO A 14 -3.33 -11.05 -6.99
CA PRO A 14 -3.20 -10.01 -5.98
C PRO A 14 -3.24 -8.65 -6.66
N LEU A 15 -4.15 -7.80 -6.20
CA LEU A 15 -4.31 -6.46 -6.75
C LEU A 15 -2.98 -5.72 -6.63
N ASP A 16 -2.44 -5.23 -7.75
CA ASP A 16 -1.19 -4.49 -7.70
C ASP A 16 -1.37 -3.14 -7.02
N CYS A 17 -0.31 -2.65 -6.37
CA CYS A 17 -0.40 -1.41 -5.58
C CYS A 17 -0.66 -0.15 -6.40
N VAL A 18 -0.45 -0.19 -7.73
CA VAL A 18 -0.83 0.94 -8.61
C VAL A 18 -2.34 0.96 -8.75
N ARG A 19 -2.95 -0.16 -9.12
CA ARG A 19 -4.41 -0.27 -9.28
C ARG A 19 -5.16 -0.14 -7.96
N ALA A 20 -4.59 -0.66 -6.86
CA ALA A 20 -5.18 -0.50 -5.53
C ALA A 20 -5.19 0.97 -5.08
N SER A 21 -4.14 1.72 -5.41
CA SER A 21 -4.05 3.16 -5.14
C SER A 21 -5.07 3.94 -5.97
N GLU A 22 -5.29 3.57 -7.23
CA GLU A 22 -6.34 4.15 -8.09
C GLU A 22 -7.76 3.92 -7.54
N LEU A 23 -8.04 2.72 -7.01
CA LEU A 23 -9.32 2.45 -6.33
C LEU A 23 -9.46 3.25 -5.04
N CYS A 24 -8.40 3.33 -4.23
CA CYS A 24 -8.38 4.15 -3.02
C CYS A 24 -8.62 5.63 -3.34
N ASN A 25 -8.07 6.14 -4.44
CA ASN A 25 -8.26 7.53 -4.88
C ASN A 25 -9.70 7.85 -5.30
N GLN A 26 -10.50 6.84 -5.67
CA GLN A 26 -11.93 7.02 -5.97
C GLN A 26 -12.80 7.08 -4.71
N ASN A 27 -12.27 6.63 -3.56
CA ASN A 27 -12.94 6.71 -2.27
C ASN A 27 -12.39 7.92 -1.48
N SER A 28 -13.25 8.88 -1.13
CA SER A 28 -12.83 10.09 -0.42
C SER A 28 -12.20 9.81 0.96
N GLN A 29 -12.72 8.82 1.68
CA GLN A 29 -12.21 8.41 2.98
C GLN A 29 -10.83 7.74 2.84
N CYS A 30 -10.70 6.77 1.92
CA CYS A 30 -9.43 6.09 1.68
C CYS A 30 -8.36 7.06 1.19
N SER A 31 -8.67 7.86 0.17
CA SER A 31 -7.74 8.83 -0.43
C SER A 31 -7.24 9.86 0.58
N SER A 32 -8.11 10.38 1.46
CA SER A 32 -7.72 11.29 2.53
C SER A 32 -6.72 10.63 3.48
N ARG A 33 -7.00 9.42 3.96
CA ARG A 33 -6.10 8.68 4.86
C ARG A 33 -4.80 8.29 4.18
N TYR A 34 -4.84 7.93 2.90
CA TYR A 34 -3.63 7.63 2.14
C TYR A 34 -2.71 8.84 1.98
N ARG A 35 -3.27 10.05 1.81
CA ARG A 35 -2.49 11.29 1.78
C ARG A 35 -1.85 11.61 3.12
N ILE A 36 -2.62 11.47 4.21
CA ILE A 36 -2.10 11.63 5.58
C ILE A 36 -0.96 10.65 5.82
N MET A 37 -1.14 9.38 5.50
CA MET A 37 -0.12 8.36 5.72
C MET A 37 1.18 8.67 4.97
N ARG A 38 1.10 9.16 3.73
CA ARG A 38 2.30 9.62 3.00
C ARG A 38 3.04 10.76 3.71
N GLN A 39 2.30 11.66 4.34
CA GLN A 39 2.90 12.73 5.14
C GLN A 39 3.53 12.19 6.43
N CYS A 40 2.92 11.20 7.08
CA CYS A 40 3.47 10.53 8.27
C CYS A 40 4.83 9.84 8.00
N LEU A 41 5.06 9.44 6.75
CA LEU A 41 6.28 8.76 6.32
C LEU A 41 7.29 9.70 5.66
N SER A 42 7.01 10.99 5.63
CA SER A 42 7.94 12.01 5.16
C SER A 42 8.93 12.39 6.27
N GLY A 43 10.12 12.84 5.89
CA GLY A 43 11.16 13.22 6.85
C GLY A 43 12.12 12.08 7.21
N GLY A 44 13.02 12.35 8.17
CA GLY A 44 13.99 11.36 8.66
C GLY A 44 13.37 10.39 9.68
N ASP A 45 14.08 9.33 10.03
CA ASP A 45 13.54 8.23 10.87
C ASP A 45 12.96 8.68 12.22
N LYS A 46 13.59 9.66 12.87
CA LYS A 46 13.09 10.23 14.14
C LYS A 46 11.77 10.99 13.97
N GLU A 47 11.66 11.76 12.89
CA GLU A 47 10.44 12.53 12.57
C GLU A 47 9.32 11.58 12.19
N ARG A 48 9.62 10.60 11.33
CA ARG A 48 8.71 9.51 10.97
C ARG A 48 8.17 8.77 12.18
N SER A 49 9.05 8.34 13.10
CA SER A 49 8.64 7.62 14.32
C SER A 49 7.69 8.47 15.18
N THR A 50 7.99 9.76 15.31
CA THR A 50 7.15 10.71 16.04
C THR A 50 5.79 10.90 15.36
N MET A 51 5.78 11.05 14.03
CA MET A 51 4.57 11.21 13.24
C MET A 51 3.70 9.95 13.29
N LEU A 52 4.28 8.77 13.12
CA LEU A 52 3.57 7.48 13.21
C LEU A 52 2.95 7.23 14.59
N ALA A 53 3.55 7.76 15.66
CA ALA A 53 2.98 7.73 17.01
C ALA A 53 1.81 8.72 17.21
N SER A 54 1.60 9.66 16.28
CA SER A 54 0.47 10.58 16.33
C SER A 54 -0.86 9.89 16.10
N LYS A 55 -1.91 10.36 16.79
CA LYS A 55 -3.28 9.84 16.63
C LYS A 55 -3.79 9.94 15.19
N GLU A 56 -3.34 10.96 14.45
CA GLU A 56 -3.77 11.17 13.07
C GLU A 56 -3.24 10.07 12.14
N CYS A 57 -1.96 9.72 12.27
CA CYS A 57 -1.34 8.65 11.50
C CYS A 57 -1.87 7.27 11.89
N GLN A 58 -2.13 7.03 13.18
CA GLN A 58 -2.76 5.79 13.66
C GLN A 58 -4.15 5.60 13.05
N ARG A 59 -5.01 6.62 13.09
CA ARG A 59 -6.34 6.55 12.47
C ARG A 59 -6.29 6.42 10.96
N ALA A 60 -5.27 6.98 10.32
CA ALA A 60 -5.07 6.79 8.89
C ALA A 60 -4.73 5.35 8.55
N LEU A 61 -3.87 4.70 9.35
CA LEU A 61 -3.53 3.29 9.19
C LEU A 61 -4.75 2.37 9.37
N GLU A 62 -5.58 2.59 10.39
CA GLU A 62 -6.79 1.79 10.65
C GLU A 62 -7.71 1.74 9.42
N VAL A 63 -7.99 2.89 8.81
CA VAL A 63 -8.84 2.94 7.61
C VAL A 63 -8.15 2.29 6.39
N LEU A 64 -6.83 2.44 6.28
CA LEU A 64 -6.09 1.84 5.17
C LEU A 64 -6.07 0.31 5.28
N GLN A 65 -6.03 -0.25 6.49
CA GLN A 65 -6.09 -1.69 6.74
C GLN A 65 -7.38 -2.33 6.22
N ASP A 66 -8.50 -1.61 6.28
CA ASP A 66 -9.79 -2.07 5.73
C ASP A 66 -9.89 -1.94 4.20
N SER A 67 -8.88 -1.35 3.55
CA SER A 67 -8.87 -1.11 2.11
C SER A 67 -8.07 -2.18 1.36
N PRO A 68 -8.42 -2.49 0.09
CA PRO A 68 -7.64 -3.41 -0.74
C PRO A 68 -6.23 -2.89 -1.07
N LEU A 69 -5.92 -1.64 -0.70
CA LEU A 69 -4.58 -1.09 -0.80
C LEU A 69 -3.65 -1.78 0.20
N TYR A 70 -4.09 -2.14 1.40
CA TYR A 70 -3.22 -2.74 2.42
C TYR A 70 -2.66 -4.12 2.05
N ASP A 71 -3.41 -4.92 1.30
CA ASP A 71 -2.96 -6.26 0.88
C ASP A 71 -2.33 -6.28 -0.53
N CYS A 72 -2.07 -5.11 -1.11
CA CYS A 72 -1.56 -5.01 -2.47
C CYS A 72 -0.15 -5.62 -2.58
N ARG A 73 0.17 -6.16 -3.75
CA ARG A 73 1.49 -6.76 -4.01
C ARG A 73 2.08 -6.27 -5.33
N CYS A 74 3.40 -6.07 -5.34
CA CYS A 74 4.13 -5.77 -6.57
C CYS A 74 4.75 -7.03 -7.16
N LYS A 75 4.68 -7.15 -8.49
CA LYS A 75 5.32 -8.23 -9.23
C LYS A 75 6.59 -7.72 -9.89
N ARG A 76 7.65 -8.51 -9.83
CA ARG A 76 8.93 -8.21 -10.49
C ARG A 76 8.75 -8.16 -12.00
N GLY A 77 9.33 -7.16 -12.67
CA GLY A 77 9.27 -7.01 -14.12
C GLY A 77 7.99 -6.36 -14.66
N MET A 78 7.17 -5.75 -13.81
CA MET A 78 5.99 -5.01 -14.26
C MET A 78 6.38 -3.63 -14.83
N LYS A 79 5.64 -3.13 -15.83
CA LYS A 79 5.93 -1.84 -16.50
C LYS A 79 6.03 -0.64 -15.55
N LYS A 80 5.31 -0.68 -14.43
CA LYS A 80 5.25 0.37 -13.40
C LYS A 80 5.83 -0.10 -12.06
N GLU A 81 6.86 -0.97 -12.08
CA GLU A 81 7.41 -1.61 -10.88
C GLU A 81 7.83 -0.61 -9.81
N LEU A 82 8.58 0.43 -10.20
CA LEU A 82 9.01 1.48 -9.27
C LEU A 82 7.81 2.21 -8.63
N GLN A 83 6.79 2.56 -9.42
CA GLN A 83 5.58 3.21 -8.91
C GLN A 83 4.78 2.27 -8.00
N CYS A 84 4.73 0.98 -8.32
CA CYS A 84 4.11 -0.02 -7.45
C CYS A 84 4.80 -0.06 -6.09
N LEU A 85 6.13 -0.16 -6.07
CA LEU A 85 6.93 -0.19 -4.84
C LEU A 85 6.73 1.08 -4.02
N GLN A 86 6.70 2.27 -4.64
CA GLN A 86 6.41 3.52 -3.95
C GLN A 86 5.04 3.51 -3.24
N ASN A 87 4.00 3.01 -3.91
CA ASN A 87 2.68 2.86 -3.29
C ASN A 87 2.69 1.83 -2.15
N TYR A 88 3.33 0.68 -2.35
CA TYR A 88 3.47 -0.37 -1.33
C TYR A 88 4.17 0.15 -0.06
N TRP A 89 5.27 0.87 -0.23
CA TRP A 89 6.02 1.40 0.91
C TRP A 89 5.30 2.54 1.64
N SER A 90 4.43 3.28 0.93
CA SER A 90 3.60 4.35 1.51
C SER A 90 2.56 3.85 2.53
N ILE A 91 2.27 2.54 2.56
CA ILE A 91 1.31 1.91 3.49
C ILE A 91 1.97 0.89 4.42
N HIS A 92 3.05 0.22 3.98
CA HIS A 92 3.71 -0.84 4.75
C HIS A 92 4.90 -0.37 5.58
N MET A 93 5.56 0.74 5.21
CA MET A 93 6.71 1.19 5.99
C MET A 93 6.33 1.89 7.30
N GLY A 94 5.05 2.01 7.64
CA GLY A 94 4.60 2.33 9.00
C GLY A 94 4.85 1.21 10.02
N LEU A 95 5.28 0.02 9.57
CA LEU A 95 5.37 -1.21 10.39
C LEU A 95 6.76 -1.86 10.39
N THR A 96 7.74 -1.37 9.61
CA THR A 96 9.04 -2.04 9.42
C THR A 96 10.15 -1.61 10.40
N GLU A 97 9.93 -0.60 11.25
CA GLU A 97 10.92 -0.14 12.25
C GLU A 97 11.09 -1.12 13.44
N GLY A 98 10.47 -2.31 13.38
CA GLY A 98 10.68 -3.38 14.36
C GLY A 98 11.50 -4.58 13.84
N LYS A 99 11.97 -4.58 12.59
CA LYS A 99 12.65 -5.76 11.98
C LYS A 99 13.89 -5.46 11.12
N LEU A 100 14.50 -4.29 11.26
CA LEU A 100 15.80 -3.99 10.62
C LEU A 100 16.92 -3.66 11.63
N THR A 101 16.87 -4.27 12.82
CA THR A 101 18.01 -4.34 13.78
C THR A 101 18.56 -5.76 13.90
N THR A 102 18.78 -6.43 12.78
CA THR A 102 19.65 -7.62 12.75
C THR A 102 20.45 -7.69 11.46
N GLN A 103 21.48 -6.85 11.36
CA GLN A 103 22.88 -7.30 11.33
C GLN A 103 23.82 -6.12 11.54
#